data_AF-A0AB37QW58-F1
#
_entry.id   AF-A0AB37QW58-F1
#
_cell.length_a   1.000
_cell.length_b   1.000
_cell.length_c   1.000
_cell.angle_alpha   90.00
_cell.angle_beta   90.00
_cell.angle_gamma   90.00
#
_symmetry.space_group_name_H-M   'P 1'
#
loop_
_entity.id
_entity.type
_entity.pdbx_description
1 polymer ?
#
loop_
_entity_poly.entity_id
_entity_poly.type
_entity_poly.pdbx_seq_one_letter_code
_entity_poly.pdbx_strand_id
1 'polypeptide(L)'
;MSELQHDQHEDGTLRFLPSRLNNQPVVIGGLTADEMWVTVFGCSGFGFVIGLPLAFMITPSMPVVCALIGGTLGLLIAARV
;
A
#
# COMPACT_ATOMS: atom_id res chain seq x y z
N MET A 1 9.63 -39.93 2.11
CA MET A 1 10.50 -38.82 1.63
C MET A 1 10.75 -38.85 0.12
N SER A 2 10.26 -39.85 -0.63
CA SER A 2 10.40 -39.93 -2.09
C SER A 2 9.26 -39.23 -2.86
N GLU A 3 8.06 -39.17 -2.31
CA GLU A 3 6.88 -38.57 -2.98
C GLU A 3 6.97 -37.05 -3.14
N LEU A 4 7.59 -36.34 -2.19
CA LEU A 4 7.74 -34.86 -2.25
C LEU A 4 8.70 -34.41 -3.35
N GLN A 5 9.62 -35.28 -3.78
CA GLN A 5 10.61 -34.96 -4.81
C GLN A 5 9.98 -34.94 -6.21
N HIS A 6 8.85 -35.62 -6.41
CA HIS A 6 8.20 -35.74 -7.71
C HIS A 6 7.39 -34.51 -8.13
N ASP A 7 7.06 -33.65 -7.15
CA ASP A 7 6.25 -32.44 -7.33
C ASP A 7 7.05 -31.14 -7.27
N GLN A 8 8.39 -31.20 -7.22
CA GLN A 8 9.25 -30.02 -7.29
C GLN A 8 9.77 -29.82 -8.71
N HIS A 9 9.65 -28.59 -9.22
CA HIS A 9 10.34 -28.14 -10.43
C HIS A 9 11.86 -28.08 -10.17
N GLU A 10 12.69 -28.09 -11.21
CA GLU A 10 14.16 -28.03 -11.08
C GLU A 10 14.64 -26.81 -10.27
N ASP A 11 13.82 -25.76 -10.22
CA ASP A 11 14.05 -24.53 -9.44
C ASP A 11 13.58 -24.60 -7.97
N GLY A 12 13.19 -25.78 -7.47
CA GLY A 12 12.71 -25.97 -6.09
C GLY A 12 11.29 -25.44 -5.82
N THR A 13 10.55 -25.02 -6.85
CA THR A 13 9.15 -24.56 -6.72
C THR A 13 8.19 -25.75 -6.86
N LEU A 14 7.09 -25.78 -6.09
CA LEU A 14 6.08 -26.82 -6.24
C LEU A 14 5.37 -26.69 -7.59
N ARG A 15 5.25 -27.79 -8.34
CA ARG A 15 4.61 -27.88 -9.67
C ARG A 15 3.14 -27.44 -9.68
N PHE A 16 2.50 -27.43 -8.51
CA PHE A 16 1.12 -27.00 -8.30
C PHE A 16 0.95 -25.50 -8.04
N LEU A 17 2.01 -24.77 -7.73
CA LEU A 17 1.94 -23.32 -7.56
C LEU A 17 1.97 -22.68 -8.95
N PRO A 18 0.87 -22.08 -9.43
CA PRO A 18 0.86 -21.43 -10.72
C PRO A 18 1.91 -20.31 -10.69
N SER A 19 2.71 -20.18 -11.75
CA SER A 19 3.69 -19.08 -11.94
C SER A 19 3.07 -17.67 -11.78
N ARG A 20 1.74 -17.59 -11.73
CA ARG A 20 0.93 -16.41 -11.49
C ARG A 20 0.86 -15.97 -10.02
N LEU A 21 1.00 -16.85 -9.03
CA LEU A 21 0.81 -16.45 -7.62
C LEU A 21 1.88 -15.46 -7.14
N ASN A 22 3.09 -15.51 -7.71
CA ASN A 22 4.21 -14.63 -7.38
C ASN A 22 4.26 -13.35 -8.25
N ASN A 23 3.53 -13.33 -9.37
CA ASN A 23 3.58 -12.23 -10.36
C ASN A 23 2.27 -11.42 -10.41
N GLN A 24 1.32 -11.73 -9.54
CA GLN A 24 0.08 -10.97 -9.38
C GLN A 24 0.32 -9.76 -8.48
N PRO A 25 -0.28 -8.59 -8.78
CA PRO A 25 -0.15 -7.41 -7.94
C PRO A 25 -0.72 -7.68 -6.55
N VAL A 26 -0.03 -7.20 -5.52
CA VAL A 26 -0.47 -7.34 -4.14
C VAL A 26 -1.73 -6.48 -3.95
N VAL A 27 -2.81 -7.12 -3.50
CA VAL A 27 -4.08 -6.45 -3.19
C VAL A 27 -4.32 -6.52 -1.68
N ILE A 28 -4.52 -5.36 -1.05
CA ILE A 28 -4.79 -5.26 0.39
C ILE A 28 -6.08 -4.44 0.56
N GLY A 29 -7.07 -4.97 1.27
CA GLY A 29 -8.31 -4.24 1.55
C GLY A 29 -9.05 -3.73 0.30
N GLY A 30 -8.99 -4.47 -0.81
CA GLY A 30 -9.67 -4.11 -2.08
C GLY A 30 -8.87 -3.23 -3.04
N LEU A 31 -7.70 -2.71 -2.62
CA LEU A 31 -6.83 -1.87 -3.45
C LEU A 31 -5.57 -2.64 -3.85
N THR A 32 -5.17 -2.50 -5.10
CA THR A 32 -3.82 -2.87 -5.56
C THR A 32 -2.77 -1.96 -4.91
N ALA A 33 -1.55 -2.46 -4.76
CA ALA A 33 -0.44 -1.68 -4.21
C ALA A 33 -0.23 -0.35 -4.95
N ASP A 34 -0.42 -0.32 -6.27
CA ASP A 34 -0.30 0.90 -7.08
C ASP A 34 -1.38 1.93 -6.72
N GLU A 35 -2.62 1.49 -6.54
CA GLU A 35 -3.73 2.36 -6.12
C GLU A 35 -3.53 2.89 -4.70
N MET A 36 -2.95 2.09 -3.81
CA MET A 36 -2.59 2.54 -2.47
C MET A 36 -1.56 3.67 -2.50
N TRP A 37 -0.52 3.53 -3.32
CA TRP A 37 0.49 4.57 -3.47
C TRP A 37 -0.11 5.87 -4.00
N VAL A 38 -0.93 5.79 -5.05
CA VAL A 38 -1.61 6.97 -5.60
C VAL A 38 -2.50 7.64 -4.55
N THR A 39 -3.29 6.86 -3.82
CA THR A 39 -4.18 7.37 -2.77
C THR A 39 -3.39 8.02 -1.64
N VAL A 40 -2.36 7.35 -1.12
CA VAL A 40 -1.60 7.86 0.01
C VAL A 40 -0.83 9.12 -0.38
N PHE A 41 -0.23 9.16 -1.56
CA PHE A 41 0.48 10.36 -2.04
C PHE A 41 -0.48 11.52 -2.29
N GLY A 42 -1.61 11.26 -2.96
CA GLY A 42 -2.61 12.30 -3.24
C GLY A 42 -3.18 12.91 -1.96
N CYS A 43 -3.68 12.07 -1.05
CA CYS A 43 -4.30 12.54 0.19
C CYS A 43 -3.27 13.12 1.18
N SER A 44 -2.07 12.55 1.29
CA SER A 44 -1.01 13.12 2.13
C SER A 44 -0.50 14.44 1.57
N GLY A 45 -0.34 14.55 0.25
CA GLY A 45 0.05 15.79 -0.41
C GLY A 45 -0.98 16.91 -0.20
N PHE A 46 -2.27 16.58 -0.34
CA PHE A 46 -3.34 17.53 -0.04
C PHE A 46 -3.33 17.98 1.43
N GLY A 47 -3.19 17.02 2.37
CA GLY A 47 -3.03 17.31 3.79
C GLY A 47 -1.82 18.18 4.10
N PHE A 48 -0.68 17.94 3.44
CA PHE A 48 0.52 18.75 3.59
C PHE A 48 0.29 20.21 3.17
N VAL A 49 -0.35 20.44 2.02
CA VAL A 49 -0.66 21.78 1.52
C VAL A 49 -1.58 22.53 2.50
N ILE A 50 -2.55 21.84 3.11
CA ILE A 50 -3.39 22.41 4.18
C ILE A 50 -2.59 22.67 5.46
N GLY A 51 -1.61 21.83 5.78
CA GLY A 51 -0.80 21.99 6.98
C GLY A 51 0.22 23.13 6.89
N LEU A 52 0.59 23.61 5.69
CA LEU A 52 1.47 24.77 5.51
C LEU A 52 0.92 26.07 6.15
N PRO A 53 -0.31 26.54 5.88
CA PRO A 53 -0.84 27.71 6.56
C PRO A 53 -0.99 27.47 8.07
N LEU A 54 -1.32 26.25 8.50
CA LEU A 54 -1.42 25.89 9.92
C LEU A 54 -0.06 25.92 10.64
N ALA A 55 1.04 25.73 9.91
CA ALA A 55 2.39 25.80 10.44
C ALA A 55 2.72 27.17 11.04
N PHE A 56 2.20 28.23 10.40
CA PHE A 56 2.39 29.61 10.85
C PHE A 56 1.47 30.00 12.01
N MET A 57 0.34 29.31 12.17
CA MET A 57 -0.67 29.65 13.18
C MET A 57 -0.50 28.88 14.49
N ILE A 58 -0.05 27.62 14.43
CA ILE A 58 -0.04 26.72 15.59
C ILE A 58 1.40 26.26 15.90
N THR A 59 1.95 25.37 15.07
CA THR A 59 3.28 24.76 15.29
C THR A 59 3.89 24.38 13.94
N PRO A 60 5.23 24.52 13.76
CA PRO A 60 5.90 24.14 12.50
C PRO A 60 5.71 22.69 12.04
N SER A 61 5.31 21.77 12.92
CA SER A 61 5.07 20.35 12.60
C SER A 61 3.73 20.08 11.91
N MET A 62 2.84 21.06 11.78
CA MET A 62 1.50 20.88 11.21
C MET A 62 1.45 20.30 9.78
N PRO A 63 2.37 20.62 8.84
CA PRO A 63 2.38 20.00 7.51
C PRO A 63 2.49 18.48 7.57
N VAL A 64 3.32 17.96 8.48
CA VAL A 64 3.51 16.51 8.66
C VAL A 64 2.27 15.88 9.29
N VAL A 65 1.69 16.52 10.32
CA VAL A 65 0.50 16.01 11.00
C VAL A 65 -0.68 15.92 10.04
N CYS A 66 -0.95 16.99 9.28
CA CYS A 66 -2.05 17.03 8.32
C CYS A 66 -1.83 16.04 7.15
N ALA A 67 -0.58 15.85 6.70
CA ALA A 67 -0.26 14.84 5.70
C ALA A 67 -0.57 13.42 6.19
N LEU A 68 -0.15 13.07 7.41
CA LEU A 68 -0.42 11.74 8.00
C LEU A 68 -1.92 11.49 8.19
N ILE A 69 -2.66 12.48 8.69
CA ILE A 69 -4.12 12.39 8.82
C ILE A 69 -4.77 12.22 7.44
N GLY A 70 -4.36 13.02 6.46
CA GLY A 70 -4.89 12.93 5.10
C GLY A 70 -4.65 11.57 4.47
N GLY A 71 -3.41 11.06 4.50
CA GLY A 71 -3.06 9.75 3.95
C GLY A 71 -3.78 8.59 4.63
N THR A 72 -3.86 8.59 5.96
CA THR A 72 -4.53 7.52 6.72
C THR A 72 -6.04 7.51 6.48
N LEU A 73 -6.71 8.68 6.52
CA LEU A 73 -8.13 8.79 6.20
C LEU A 73 -8.42 8.42 4.74
N GLY A 74 -7.56 8.86 3.82
CA GLY A 74 -7.67 8.53 2.39
C GLY A 74 -7.65 7.03 2.15
N LEU A 75 -6.66 6.32 2.71
CA LEU A 75 -6.59 4.86 2.60
C LEU A 75 -7.77 4.16 3.29
N LEU A 76 -8.20 4.64 4.46
CA LEU A 76 -9.33 4.05 5.19
C LEU A 76 -10.65 4.14 4.40
N ILE A 77 -10.88 5.24 3.68
CA ILE A 77 -12.08 5.43 2.86
C ILE A 77 -11.94 4.65 1.54
N ALA A 78 -10.80 4.78 0.85
CA ALA A 78 -10.58 4.12 -0.43
C ALA A 78 -10.63 2.59 -0.34
N ALA A 79 -10.17 2.00 0.76
CA ALA A 79 -10.24 0.55 1.00
C ALA A 79 -11.67 0.02 1.29
N ARG A 80 -12.71 0.86 1.17
CA ARG A 80 -14.11 0.52 1.48
C ARG A 80 -15.07 0.87 0.36
N VAL A 81 -14.56 1.41 -0.75
CA VAL A 81 -15.31 1.71 -1.98
C VAL A 81 -15.11 0.55 -2.94
#